data_AF-A0A9W3D849-F1
#
_entry.id   AF-A0A9W3D849-F1
#
_cell.length_a   1.000
_cell.length_b   1.000
_cell.length_c   1.000
_cell.angle_alpha   90.00
_cell.angle_beta   90.00
_cell.angle_gamma   90.00
#
_symmetry.space_group_name_H-M   'P 1'
#
loop_
_entity.id
_entity.type
_entity.pdbx_description
1 polymer ?
#
loop_
_entity_poly.entity_id
_entity_poly.type
_entity_poly.pdbx_seq_one_letter_code
_entity_poly.pdbx_strand_id
1 'polypeptide(L)'
;MQRLLPFAFKELLPRNVHEAIAGISAFFRDLCARSVTLEGIENLKTNIAMIQCNLEKIFPPSFFDVMEHLVIHLARELELGGPVQYRWMYLYERYMFHLKKMVKNLSRVEGSIVAQMINEEISNFAEYYFPAEVQTKNRRPARHDDRGERATYHVTVPDIFTDVGRLSGKSKDRRLTEQERSHLQTYLLTNCEDVLQYERIFMAEKRFEYRYATEAELEEMKQREFAGWMFTYVSALNKLKNHLSHIYRN
;
A
#
# COMPACT_ATOMS: atom_id res chain seq x y z
N MET A 1 8.14 10.36 -1.70
CA MET A 1 8.07 11.82 -1.46
C MET A 1 7.57 12.60 -2.67
N GLN A 2 8.25 12.54 -3.82
CA GLN A 2 7.92 13.29 -5.06
C GLN A 2 6.46 13.23 -5.54
N ARG A 3 5.77 12.10 -5.33
CA ARG A 3 4.35 11.93 -5.71
C ARG A 3 3.38 11.91 -4.53
N LEU A 4 3.90 11.57 -3.35
CA LEU A 4 3.08 11.35 -2.17
C LEU A 4 2.76 12.66 -1.46
N LEU A 5 3.73 13.58 -1.33
CA LEU A 5 3.55 14.82 -0.60
C LEU A 5 2.41 15.69 -1.16
N PRO A 6 2.31 15.90 -2.49
CA PRO A 6 1.23 16.71 -3.04
C PRO A 6 -0.14 16.06 -2.83
N PHE A 7 -0.21 14.73 -2.79
CA PHE A 7 -1.47 14.04 -2.54
C PHE A 7 -1.85 14.07 -1.05
N ALA A 8 -0.92 13.69 -0.18
CA ALA A 8 -1.13 13.56 1.25
C ALA A 8 -1.50 14.88 1.93
N PHE A 9 -0.94 15.99 1.45
CA PHE A 9 -1.14 17.31 2.08
C PHE A 9 -2.19 18.19 1.41
N LYS A 10 -2.88 17.70 0.37
CA LYS A 10 -3.84 18.51 -0.40
C LYS A 10 -4.93 19.13 0.47
N GLU A 11 -5.51 18.34 1.35
CA GLU A 11 -6.60 18.78 2.25
C GLU A 11 -6.08 19.27 3.62
N LEU A 12 -4.77 19.16 3.87
CA LEU A 12 -4.15 19.46 5.17
C LEU A 12 -3.46 20.83 5.22
N LEU A 13 -3.13 21.41 4.07
CA LEU A 13 -2.38 22.67 3.98
C LEU A 13 -3.19 23.75 3.24
N PRO A 14 -2.97 25.04 3.57
CA PRO A 14 -3.49 26.13 2.78
C PRO A 14 -3.06 26.00 1.31
N ARG A 15 -3.96 26.39 0.40
CA ARG A 15 -3.77 26.18 -1.05
C ARG A 15 -2.44 26.70 -1.57
N ASN A 16 -2.03 27.90 -1.16
CA ASN A 16 -0.76 28.50 -1.56
C ASN A 16 0.47 27.70 -1.10
N VAL A 17 0.42 27.14 0.11
CA VAL A 17 1.51 26.30 0.66
C VAL A 17 1.56 24.96 -0.06
N HIS A 18 0.39 24.36 -0.27
CA HIS A 18 0.26 23.10 -1.02
C HIS A 18 0.79 23.24 -2.45
N GLU A 19 0.41 24.30 -3.16
CA GLU A 19 0.85 24.55 -4.54
C GLU A 19 2.37 24.71 -4.63
N ALA A 20 3.01 25.38 -3.66
CA ALA A 20 4.46 25.51 -3.61
C ALA A 20 5.17 24.16 -3.36
N ILE A 21 4.68 23.37 -2.40
CA ILE A 21 5.19 22.01 -2.12
C ILE A 21 4.95 21.09 -3.32
N ALA A 22 3.81 21.22 -3.99
CA ALA A 22 3.48 20.47 -5.19
C ALA A 22 4.41 20.82 -6.35
N GLY A 23 4.75 22.11 -6.51
CA GLY A 23 5.70 22.60 -7.51
C GLY A 23 7.09 21.98 -7.36
N ILE A 24 7.68 22.05 -6.17
CA ILE A 24 9.00 21.45 -5.93
C ILE A 24 8.96 19.91 -6.01
N SER A 25 7.86 19.29 -5.59
CA SER A 25 7.67 17.84 -5.73
C SER A 25 7.60 17.40 -7.20
N ALA A 26 6.92 18.19 -8.05
CA ALA A 26 6.86 17.98 -9.49
C ALA A 26 8.23 18.15 -10.14
N PHE A 27 8.98 19.20 -9.76
CA PHE A 27 10.36 19.40 -10.23
C PHE A 27 11.23 18.16 -9.95
N PHE A 28 11.25 17.67 -8.71
CA PHE A 28 12.07 16.48 -8.37
C PHE A 28 11.58 15.20 -9.04
N ARG A 29 10.27 15.06 -9.28
CA ARG A 29 9.70 13.94 -10.05
C ARG A 29 10.25 13.92 -11.47
N ASP A 30 10.27 15.08 -12.12
CA ASP A 30 10.67 15.21 -13.52
C ASP A 30 12.21 15.13 -13.65
N LEU A 31 12.94 15.72 -12.69
CA LEU A 31 14.39 15.57 -12.55
C LEU A 31 14.82 14.09 -12.40
N CYS A 32 14.06 13.30 -11.66
CA CYS A 32 14.34 11.88 -11.43
C CYS A 32 13.70 10.94 -12.47
N ALA A 33 13.23 11.49 -13.60
CA ALA A 33 12.69 10.67 -14.67
C ALA A 33 13.77 9.74 -15.27
N ARG A 34 13.37 8.53 -15.65
CA ARG A 34 14.28 7.53 -16.23
C ARG A 34 14.87 8.01 -17.56
N SER A 35 14.06 8.71 -18.35
CA SER A 35 14.38 9.26 -19.65
C SER A 35 14.08 10.75 -19.65
N VAL A 36 14.96 11.55 -20.26
CA VAL A 36 14.87 13.00 -20.23
C VAL A 36 15.05 13.54 -21.66
N THR A 37 14.24 14.53 -22.04
CA THR A 37 14.33 15.24 -23.31
C THR A 37 14.98 16.61 -23.12
N LEU A 38 15.61 17.17 -24.15
CA LEU A 38 16.22 18.50 -24.10
C LEU A 38 15.20 19.58 -23.70
N GLU A 39 14.01 19.53 -24.29
CA GLU A 39 12.90 20.43 -23.93
C GLU A 39 12.51 20.32 -22.45
N GLY A 40 12.45 19.09 -21.92
CA GLY A 40 12.18 18.87 -20.50
C GLY A 40 13.24 19.48 -19.58
N ILE A 41 14.52 19.44 -19.99
CA ILE A 41 15.62 20.04 -19.24
C ILE A 41 15.53 21.56 -19.25
N GLU A 42 15.25 22.17 -20.40
CA GLU A 42 15.07 23.63 -20.48
C GLU A 42 13.90 24.08 -19.61
N ASN A 43 12.78 23.36 -19.64
CA ASN A 43 11.64 23.62 -18.74
C ASN A 43 12.04 23.52 -17.26
N LEU A 44 12.85 22.52 -16.88
CA LEU A 44 13.35 22.39 -15.50
C LEU A 44 14.23 23.58 -15.10
N LYS A 45 15.13 24.06 -15.98
CA LYS A 45 15.99 25.22 -15.73
C LYS A 45 15.20 26.50 -15.52
N THR A 46 14.18 26.75 -16.35
CA THR A 46 13.35 27.96 -16.22
C THR A 46 12.45 27.90 -14.98
N ASN A 47 11.85 26.74 -14.72
CA ASN A 47 10.86 26.61 -13.65
C ASN A 47 11.48 26.61 -12.25
N ILE A 48 12.69 26.08 -12.07
CA ILE A 48 13.26 25.93 -10.74
C ILE A 48 13.47 27.27 -10.02
N ALA A 49 13.90 28.32 -10.73
CA ALA A 49 14.06 29.65 -10.14
C ALA A 49 12.72 30.18 -9.60
N MET A 50 11.64 30.02 -10.38
CA MET A 50 10.29 30.43 -9.96
C MET A 50 9.79 29.61 -8.77
N ILE A 51 10.01 28.29 -8.78
CA ILE A 51 9.62 27.40 -7.68
C ILE A 51 10.33 27.80 -6.39
N GLN A 52 11.64 28.07 -6.45
CA GLN A 52 12.42 28.45 -5.28
C GLN A 52 11.97 29.79 -4.70
N CYS A 53 11.77 30.82 -5.54
CA CYS A 53 11.22 32.09 -5.09
C CYS A 53 9.81 31.95 -4.48
N ASN A 54 8.98 31.04 -4.99
CA ASN A 54 7.66 30.79 -4.41
C ASN A 54 7.75 30.12 -3.04
N LEU A 55 8.70 29.21 -2.84
CA LEU A 55 8.97 28.60 -1.54
C LEU A 55 9.49 29.67 -0.54
N GLU A 56 10.43 30.52 -0.95
CA GLU A 56 11.02 31.59 -0.12
C GLU A 56 9.99 32.63 0.35
N LYS A 57 8.93 32.86 -0.44
CA LYS A 57 7.82 33.75 -0.03
C LYS A 57 6.93 33.16 1.06
N ILE A 58 6.91 31.84 1.20
CA ILE A 58 5.98 31.11 2.07
C ILE A 58 6.66 30.66 3.36
N PHE A 59 7.87 30.12 3.26
CA PHE A 59 8.59 29.57 4.40
C PHE A 59 9.52 30.63 5.04
N PRO A 60 9.81 30.52 6.35
CA PRO A 60 10.69 31.47 7.04
C PRO A 60 12.09 31.51 6.40
N PRO A 61 12.77 32.67 6.38
CA PRO A 61 14.14 32.76 5.84
C PRO A 61 15.13 31.81 6.52
N SER A 62 14.92 31.46 7.79
CA SER A 62 15.75 30.49 8.52
C SER A 62 15.64 29.06 7.99
N PHE A 63 14.66 28.77 7.13
CA PHE A 63 14.53 27.49 6.43
C PHE A 63 15.43 27.42 5.20
N PHE A 64 15.85 28.54 4.62
CA PHE A 64 16.66 28.56 3.40
C PHE A 64 18.10 28.92 3.72
N ASP A 65 18.93 27.89 3.82
CA ASP A 65 20.37 28.03 3.79
C ASP A 65 20.90 27.74 2.37
N VAL A 66 22.22 27.59 2.24
CA VAL A 66 22.87 27.36 0.94
C VAL A 66 22.33 26.08 0.28
N MET A 67 21.96 25.06 1.06
CA MET A 67 21.53 23.75 0.58
C MET A 67 20.21 23.81 -0.20
N GLU A 68 19.21 24.59 0.27
CA GLU A 68 17.94 24.75 -0.42
C GLU A 68 18.10 25.47 -1.76
N HIS A 69 19.13 26.32 -1.88
CA HIS A 69 19.44 27.05 -3.11
C HIS A 69 20.20 26.21 -4.14
N LEU A 70 20.87 25.12 -3.73
CA LEU A 70 21.61 24.26 -4.67
C LEU A 70 20.71 23.59 -5.70
N VAL A 71 19.41 23.49 -5.43
CA VAL A 71 18.43 22.86 -6.32
C VAL A 71 18.40 23.54 -7.70
N ILE A 72 18.72 24.83 -7.80
CA ILE A 72 18.81 25.56 -9.07
C ILE A 72 19.85 24.97 -10.04
N HIS A 73 20.91 24.34 -9.51
CA HIS A 73 21.98 23.76 -10.31
C HIS A 73 21.63 22.37 -10.86
N LEU A 74 20.68 21.67 -10.25
CA LEU A 74 20.36 20.28 -10.59
C LEU A 74 19.91 20.10 -12.05
N ALA A 75 19.19 21.07 -12.61
CA ALA A 75 18.78 21.02 -14.01
C ALA A 75 19.98 21.08 -14.97
N ARG A 76 20.98 21.92 -14.66
CA ARG A 76 22.23 21.98 -15.44
C ARG A 76 23.08 20.73 -15.22
N GLU A 77 23.13 20.20 -14.01
CA GLU A 77 23.80 18.93 -13.76
C GLU A 77 23.15 17.78 -14.52
N LEU A 78 21.81 17.74 -14.60
CA LEU A 78 21.05 16.76 -15.38
C LEU A 78 21.41 16.82 -16.86
N GLU A 79 21.55 18.03 -17.41
CA GLU A 79 21.98 18.25 -18.80
C GLU A 79 23.39 17.69 -19.07
N LEU A 80 24.33 17.96 -18.18
CA LEU A 80 25.73 17.60 -18.37
C LEU A 80 25.98 16.10 -18.15
N GLY A 81 25.33 15.50 -17.15
CA GLY A 81 25.62 14.13 -16.73
C GLY A 81 24.49 13.12 -16.97
N GLY A 82 23.40 13.52 -17.61
CA GLY A 82 22.27 12.64 -17.89
C GLY A 82 21.47 12.24 -16.63
N PRO A 83 20.57 11.24 -16.74
CA PRO A 83 19.58 10.90 -15.70
C PRO A 83 20.17 10.78 -14.30
N VAL A 84 19.58 11.50 -13.34
CA VAL A 84 20.19 11.67 -12.01
C VAL A 84 20.31 10.34 -11.26
N GLN A 85 19.38 9.39 -11.44
CA GLN A 85 19.31 8.11 -10.73
C GLN A 85 20.63 7.30 -10.63
N TYR A 86 21.54 7.45 -11.59
CA TYR A 86 22.85 6.76 -11.59
C TYR A 86 23.98 7.57 -10.91
N ARG A 87 23.70 8.83 -10.58
CA ARG A 87 24.65 9.81 -10.04
C ARG A 87 24.34 10.24 -8.60
N TRP A 88 23.19 9.84 -8.04
CA TRP A 88 22.92 10.08 -6.61
C TRP A 88 24.01 9.43 -5.76
N MET A 89 24.63 10.21 -4.87
CA MET A 89 25.59 9.70 -3.88
C MET A 89 25.04 8.51 -3.10
N TYR A 90 23.73 8.51 -2.84
CA TYR A 90 23.04 7.46 -2.08
C TYR A 90 23.34 6.04 -2.58
N LEU A 91 23.44 5.82 -3.90
CA LEU A 91 23.76 4.50 -4.45
C LEU A 91 25.17 4.05 -4.05
N TYR A 92 26.13 4.97 -4.17
CA TYR A 92 27.53 4.74 -3.81
C TYR A 92 27.70 4.57 -2.31
N GLU A 93 27.05 5.40 -1.49
CA GLU A 93 27.09 5.30 -0.03
C GLU A 93 26.52 3.98 0.46
N ARG A 94 25.38 3.54 -0.09
CA ARG A 94 24.77 2.24 0.25
C ARG A 94 25.71 1.09 -0.08
N TYR A 95 26.35 1.14 -1.25
CA TYR A 95 27.31 0.12 -1.65
C TYR A 95 28.56 0.12 -0.77
N MET A 96 29.12 1.29 -0.48
CA MET A 96 30.26 1.45 0.43
C MET A 96 29.93 0.93 1.84
N PHE A 97 28.73 1.18 2.34
CA PHE A 97 28.27 0.62 3.60
C PHE A 97 28.18 -0.91 3.57
N HIS A 98 27.77 -1.50 2.45
CA HIS A 98 27.79 -2.96 2.26
C HIS A 98 29.21 -3.52 2.29
N LEU A 99 30.13 -2.93 1.51
CA LEU A 99 31.55 -3.30 1.51
C LEU A 99 32.19 -3.15 2.90
N LYS A 100 31.84 -2.10 3.65
CA LYS A 100 32.34 -1.90 5.01
C LYS A 100 31.99 -3.06 5.95
N LYS A 101 30.82 -3.71 5.77
CA LYS A 101 30.43 -4.90 6.56
C LYS A 101 31.23 -6.15 6.22
N MET A 102 31.87 -6.18 5.05
CA MET A 102 32.73 -7.28 4.60
C MET A 102 34.14 -7.21 5.19
N VAL A 103 34.53 -6.07 5.76
CA VAL A 103 35.84 -5.89 6.39
C VAL A 103 35.85 -6.58 7.76
N LYS A 104 36.27 -7.84 7.79
CA LYS A 104 36.49 -8.65 9.00
C LYS A 104 37.91 -8.52 9.53
N ASN A 105 38.88 -8.21 8.66
CA ASN A 105 40.27 -7.99 9.03
C ASN A 105 40.74 -6.61 8.57
N LEU A 106 40.98 -5.70 9.53
CA LEU A 106 41.42 -4.33 9.27
C LEU A 106 42.90 -4.25 8.81
N SER A 107 43.71 -5.29 9.06
CA SER A 107 45.10 -5.32 8.57
C SER A 107 45.22 -5.63 7.08
N ARG A 108 44.14 -6.17 6.47
CA ARG A 108 44.08 -6.54 5.04
C ARG A 108 42.67 -6.30 4.51
N VAL A 109 42.29 -5.02 4.39
CA VAL A 109 40.93 -4.60 4.06
C VAL A 109 40.46 -5.17 2.72
N GLU A 110 41.26 -5.01 1.65
CA GLU A 110 40.91 -5.48 0.31
C GLU A 110 40.75 -7.00 0.26
N GLY A 111 41.71 -7.74 0.81
CA GLY A 111 41.64 -9.21 0.88
C GLY A 111 40.45 -9.70 1.70
N SER A 112 40.08 -8.98 2.77
CA SER A 112 38.89 -9.30 3.56
C SER A 112 37.60 -9.08 2.77
N ILE A 113 37.51 -8.01 1.97
CA ILE A 113 36.36 -7.73 1.12
C ILE A 113 36.22 -8.84 0.07
N VAL A 114 37.30 -9.15 -0.66
CA VAL A 114 37.29 -10.19 -1.70
C VAL A 114 36.85 -11.55 -1.14
N ALA A 115 37.42 -11.96 -0.01
CA ALA A 115 37.06 -13.24 0.62
C ALA A 115 35.58 -13.31 1.02
N GLN A 116 35.01 -12.21 1.55
CA GLN A 116 33.60 -12.16 1.92
C GLN A 116 32.68 -12.06 0.70
N MET A 117 33.08 -11.36 -0.36
CA MET A 117 32.33 -11.30 -1.62
C MET A 117 32.19 -12.69 -2.22
N ILE A 118 33.28 -13.48 -2.27
CA ILE A 118 33.25 -14.88 -2.72
C ILE A 118 32.27 -15.71 -1.88
N ASN A 119 32.33 -15.59 -0.54
CA ASN A 119 31.40 -16.31 0.33
C ASN A 119 29.93 -15.91 0.09
N GLU A 120 29.67 -14.63 -0.15
CA GLU A 120 28.33 -14.12 -0.45
C GLU A 120 27.82 -14.64 -1.81
N GLU A 121 28.64 -14.62 -2.85
CA GLU A 121 28.31 -15.16 -4.17
C GLU A 121 28.05 -16.67 -4.14
N ILE A 122 28.91 -17.45 -3.46
CA ILE A 122 28.71 -18.89 -3.29
C ILE A 122 27.40 -19.17 -2.54
N SER A 123 27.10 -18.39 -1.49
CA SER A 123 25.86 -18.54 -0.73
C SER A 123 24.62 -18.24 -1.57
N ASN A 124 24.68 -17.18 -2.38
CA ASN A 124 23.60 -16.80 -3.30
C ASN A 124 23.42 -17.83 -4.43
N PHE A 125 24.49 -18.44 -4.91
CA PHE A 125 24.43 -19.50 -5.92
C PHE A 125 23.87 -20.80 -5.35
N ALA A 126 24.34 -21.21 -4.17
CA ALA A 126 23.87 -22.42 -3.50
C ALA A 126 22.36 -22.36 -3.17
N GLU A 127 21.81 -21.17 -2.94
CA GLU A 127 20.39 -20.94 -2.70
C GLU A 127 19.48 -21.58 -3.75
N TYR A 128 19.85 -21.57 -5.02
CA TYR A 128 19.04 -22.14 -6.10
C TYR A 128 18.85 -23.66 -5.99
N TYR A 129 19.72 -24.34 -5.24
CA TYR A 129 19.66 -25.79 -5.04
C TYR A 129 18.91 -26.19 -3.76
N PHE A 130 18.52 -25.23 -2.91
CA PHE A 130 17.81 -25.52 -1.68
C PHE A 130 16.27 -25.39 -1.84
N PRO A 131 15.49 -26.33 -1.28
CA PRO A 131 14.02 -26.23 -1.20
C PRO A 131 13.55 -24.91 -0.57
N ALA A 132 12.33 -24.47 -0.93
CA ALA A 132 11.79 -23.16 -0.54
C ALA A 132 11.70 -22.96 0.98
N GLU A 133 11.62 -24.04 1.75
CA GLU A 133 11.53 -24.06 3.21
C GLU A 133 12.86 -23.70 3.89
N VAL A 134 13.98 -23.84 3.17
CA VAL A 134 15.31 -23.56 3.73
C VAL A 134 15.55 -22.05 3.82
N GLN A 135 15.87 -21.58 5.02
CA GLN A 135 16.15 -20.18 5.31
C GLN A 135 17.53 -19.76 4.79
N THR A 136 17.56 -19.07 3.66
CA THR A 136 18.76 -18.44 3.07
C THR A 136 18.84 -16.96 3.42
N LYS A 137 19.95 -16.29 3.09
CA LYS A 137 20.09 -14.83 3.32
C LYS A 137 18.98 -14.02 2.62
N ASN A 138 18.55 -14.43 1.43
CA ASN A 138 17.53 -13.73 0.65
C ASN A 138 16.09 -14.16 1.00
N ARG A 139 15.88 -15.38 1.52
CA ARG A 139 14.57 -15.87 1.99
C ARG A 139 14.26 -15.51 3.43
N ARG A 140 15.23 -14.98 4.17
CA ARG A 140 15.00 -14.49 5.53
C ARG A 140 13.87 -13.45 5.49
N PRO A 141 12.82 -13.61 6.30
CA PRO A 141 11.80 -12.58 6.43
C PRO A 141 12.45 -11.24 6.79
N ALA A 142 11.92 -10.15 6.25
CA ALA A 142 12.41 -8.82 6.58
C ALA A 142 12.36 -8.62 8.10
N ARG A 143 13.19 -7.74 8.66
CA ARG A 143 13.24 -7.49 10.12
C ARG A 143 11.90 -7.02 10.72
N HIS A 144 10.93 -6.66 9.88
CA HIS A 144 9.57 -6.26 10.24
C HIS A 144 8.51 -7.11 9.54
N ASP A 145 8.90 -8.21 8.88
CA ASP A 145 7.97 -9.18 8.30
C ASP A 145 7.61 -10.19 9.39
N ASP A 146 6.67 -9.77 10.25
CA ASP A 146 6.15 -10.60 11.32
C ASP A 146 5.04 -11.55 10.80
N ARG A 147 4.81 -11.55 9.47
CA ARG A 147 3.82 -12.32 8.68
C ARG A 147 2.36 -12.30 9.16
N GLY A 148 2.06 -11.73 10.33
CA GLY A 148 0.75 -11.82 10.99
C GLY A 148 0.45 -13.25 11.45
N GLU A 149 -0.64 -13.43 12.21
CA GLU A 149 -1.12 -14.75 12.60
C GLU A 149 -2.33 -15.12 11.74
N ARG A 150 -2.30 -16.31 11.13
CA ARG A 150 -3.45 -16.82 10.39
C ARG A 150 -4.44 -17.45 11.38
N ALA A 151 -5.68 -16.99 11.35
CA ALA A 151 -6.72 -17.59 12.18
C ALA A 151 -6.97 -19.05 11.77
N THR A 152 -7.06 -19.94 12.76
CA THR A 152 -7.36 -21.36 12.54
C THR A 152 -8.83 -21.61 12.87
N TYR A 153 -9.58 -22.12 11.89
CA TYR A 153 -11.00 -22.44 12.03
C TYR A 153 -11.20 -23.95 11.95
N HIS A 154 -12.10 -24.51 12.78
CA HIS A 154 -12.49 -25.92 12.72
C HIS A 154 -13.51 -26.23 11.60
N VAL A 155 -13.90 -25.21 10.85
CA VAL A 155 -14.87 -25.26 9.76
C VAL A 155 -14.30 -24.55 8.55
N THR A 156 -14.73 -24.95 7.36
CA THR A 156 -14.45 -24.20 6.13
C THR A 156 -15.07 -22.82 6.27
N VAL A 157 -14.24 -21.79 6.18
CA VAL A 157 -14.66 -20.39 6.17
C VAL A 157 -14.36 -19.78 4.80
N PRO A 158 -15.15 -18.80 4.35
CA PRO A 158 -14.85 -18.06 3.12
C PRO A 158 -13.48 -17.38 3.16
N ASP A 159 -12.88 -17.15 1.98
CA ASP A 159 -11.52 -16.63 1.86
C ASP A 159 -11.29 -15.29 2.56
N ILE A 160 -12.32 -14.43 2.65
CA ILE A 160 -12.29 -13.14 3.39
C ILE A 160 -11.95 -13.31 4.88
N PHE A 161 -12.14 -14.51 5.45
CA PHE A 161 -11.79 -14.81 6.84
C PHE A 161 -10.43 -15.50 6.98
N THR A 162 -9.74 -15.78 5.87
CA THR A 162 -8.44 -16.45 5.87
C THR A 162 -7.25 -15.50 5.81
N ASP A 163 -7.53 -14.21 5.65
CA ASP A 163 -6.53 -13.15 5.58
C ASP A 163 -5.66 -13.11 6.83
N VAL A 164 -4.35 -12.95 6.59
CA VAL A 164 -3.35 -12.93 7.65
C VAL A 164 -3.16 -11.49 8.11
N GLY A 165 -3.55 -11.22 9.36
CA GLY A 165 -3.53 -9.88 9.95
C GLY A 165 -2.64 -9.79 11.18
N ARG A 166 -2.19 -8.56 11.48
CA ARG A 166 -1.56 -8.23 12.76
C ARG A 166 -2.42 -7.22 13.51
N LEU A 167 -2.90 -7.59 14.69
CA LEU A 167 -3.51 -6.64 15.61
C LEU A 167 -2.41 -5.71 16.15
N SER A 168 -2.61 -4.40 16.04
CA SER A 168 -1.67 -3.39 16.54
C SER A 168 -2.21 -2.75 17.82
N GLY A 169 -1.34 -2.63 18.83
CA GLY A 169 -1.68 -2.02 20.11
C GLY A 169 -2.26 -3.00 21.14
N LYS A 170 -2.69 -2.47 22.28
CA LYS A 170 -3.31 -3.26 23.36
C LYS A 170 -4.75 -3.60 22.97
N SER A 171 -5.14 -4.87 23.11
CA SER A 171 -6.53 -5.29 22.96
C SER A 171 -7.43 -4.52 23.93
N LYS A 172 -8.63 -4.17 23.48
CA LYS A 172 -9.67 -3.54 24.29
C LYS A 172 -10.99 -4.27 24.03
N ASP A 173 -11.61 -4.71 25.11
CA ASP A 173 -12.96 -5.27 25.02
C ASP A 173 -13.96 -4.13 24.85
N ARG A 174 -14.66 -4.12 23.72
CA ARG A 174 -15.73 -3.16 23.42
C ARG A 174 -16.91 -3.90 22.84
N ARG A 175 -18.09 -3.69 23.41
CA ARG A 175 -19.33 -4.17 22.83
C ARG A 175 -19.73 -3.26 21.66
N LEU A 176 -19.95 -3.84 20.49
CA LEU A 176 -20.50 -3.12 19.35
C LEU A 176 -21.93 -2.68 19.66
N THR A 177 -22.29 -1.46 19.22
CA THR A 177 -23.68 -1.01 19.21
C THR A 177 -24.48 -1.81 18.17
N GLU A 178 -25.81 -1.77 18.26
CA GLU A 178 -26.68 -2.47 17.31
C GLU A 178 -26.50 -1.95 15.87
N GLN A 179 -26.31 -0.63 15.72
CA GLN A 179 -26.04 -0.01 14.43
C GLN A 179 -24.69 -0.44 13.85
N GLU A 180 -23.62 -0.44 14.67
CA GLU A 180 -22.30 -0.92 14.23
C GLU A 180 -22.33 -2.40 13.85
N ARG A 181 -23.03 -3.21 14.63
CA ARG A 181 -23.19 -4.65 14.35
C ARG A 181 -23.94 -4.87 13.04
N SER A 182 -25.02 -4.13 12.80
CA SER A 182 -25.79 -4.20 11.56
C SER A 182 -24.92 -3.82 10.36
N HIS A 183 -24.19 -2.71 10.46
CA HIS A 183 -23.30 -2.26 9.39
C HIS A 183 -22.19 -3.27 9.08
N LEU A 184 -21.57 -3.83 10.13
CA LEU A 184 -20.52 -4.85 9.99
C LEU A 184 -21.07 -6.14 9.36
N GLN A 185 -22.28 -6.56 9.75
CA GLN A 185 -22.93 -7.74 9.15
C GLN A 185 -23.26 -7.52 7.68
N THR A 186 -23.85 -6.37 7.32
CA THR A 186 -24.10 -6.03 5.91
C THR A 186 -22.81 -6.03 5.12
N TYR A 187 -21.76 -5.35 5.62
CA TYR A 187 -20.45 -5.30 4.96
C TYR A 187 -19.87 -6.70 4.72
N LEU A 188 -19.87 -7.57 5.74
CA LEU A 188 -19.37 -8.93 5.59
C LEU A 188 -20.15 -9.72 4.53
N LEU A 189 -21.48 -9.61 4.49
CA LEU A 189 -22.32 -10.35 3.56
C LEU A 189 -22.20 -9.82 2.12
N THR A 190 -22.04 -8.52 1.91
CA THR A 190 -21.90 -7.94 0.57
C THR A 190 -20.49 -8.10 -0.01
N ASN A 191 -19.48 -8.36 0.82
CA ASN A 191 -18.10 -8.57 0.37
C ASN A 191 -17.69 -10.05 0.37
N CYS A 192 -18.59 -10.96 0.75
CA CYS A 192 -18.34 -12.39 0.71
C CYS A 192 -18.81 -12.98 -0.62
N GLU A 193 -17.88 -13.48 -1.45
CA GLU A 193 -18.18 -14.01 -2.78
C GLU A 193 -19.26 -15.11 -2.76
N ASP A 194 -19.23 -15.98 -1.75
CA ASP A 194 -20.20 -17.06 -1.54
C ASP A 194 -21.65 -16.55 -1.35
N VAL A 195 -21.79 -15.30 -0.93
CA VAL A 195 -23.08 -14.67 -0.59
C VAL A 195 -23.63 -13.79 -1.72
N LEU A 196 -22.79 -13.35 -2.67
CA LEU A 196 -23.18 -12.46 -3.78
C LEU A 196 -24.35 -13.01 -4.63
N GLN A 197 -24.51 -14.33 -4.70
CA GLN A 197 -25.68 -14.92 -5.37
C GLN A 197 -27.01 -14.53 -4.71
N TYR A 198 -27.05 -14.41 -3.38
CA TYR A 198 -28.26 -14.05 -2.65
C TYR A 198 -28.53 -12.55 -2.70
N GLU A 199 -27.49 -11.74 -2.85
CA GLU A 199 -27.63 -10.32 -3.16
C GLU A 199 -28.45 -10.12 -4.44
N ARG A 200 -28.15 -10.90 -5.49
CA ARG A 200 -28.92 -10.85 -6.75
C ARG A 200 -30.39 -11.22 -6.55
N ILE A 201 -30.68 -12.20 -5.70
CA ILE A 201 -32.06 -12.61 -5.39
C ILE A 201 -32.79 -11.48 -4.67
N PHE A 202 -32.17 -10.90 -3.63
CA PHE A 202 -32.73 -9.77 -2.88
C PHE A 202 -33.02 -8.59 -3.80
N MET A 203 -32.07 -8.20 -4.65
CA MET A 203 -32.24 -7.07 -5.58
C MET A 203 -33.35 -7.35 -6.60
N ALA A 204 -33.50 -8.58 -7.07
CA ALA A 204 -34.60 -8.95 -7.96
C ALA A 204 -35.97 -8.86 -7.26
N GLU A 205 -36.06 -9.29 -6.00
CA GLU A 205 -37.28 -9.19 -5.18
C GLU A 205 -37.66 -7.71 -4.95
N LYS A 206 -36.69 -6.86 -4.58
CA LYS A 206 -36.92 -5.43 -4.37
C LYS A 206 -37.28 -4.69 -5.64
N ARG A 207 -36.69 -5.02 -6.79
CA ARG A 207 -37.09 -4.48 -8.10
C ARG A 207 -38.51 -4.88 -8.49
N PHE A 208 -38.95 -6.08 -8.10
CA PHE A 208 -40.32 -6.52 -8.35
C PHE A 208 -41.32 -5.80 -7.45
N GLU A 209 -41.00 -5.63 -6.16
CA GLU A 209 -41.83 -4.95 -5.17
C GLU A 209 -41.93 -3.43 -5.43
N TYR A 210 -40.80 -2.78 -5.76
CA TYR A 210 -40.69 -1.34 -5.98
C TYR A 210 -40.32 -1.01 -7.44
N ARG A 211 -41.29 -1.18 -8.37
CA ARG A 211 -41.06 -1.04 -9.83
C ARG A 211 -40.55 0.32 -10.31
N TYR A 212 -40.71 1.38 -9.51
CA TYR A 212 -40.31 2.74 -9.85
C TYR A 212 -39.14 3.26 -9.01
N ALA A 213 -38.55 2.42 -8.14
CA ALA A 213 -37.38 2.81 -7.36
C ALA A 213 -36.18 3.01 -8.29
N THR A 214 -35.41 4.06 -8.00
CA THR A 214 -34.14 4.33 -8.64
C THR A 214 -33.07 3.36 -8.15
N GLU A 215 -31.99 3.19 -8.91
CA GLU A 215 -30.89 2.30 -8.49
C GLU A 215 -30.23 2.77 -7.18
N ALA A 216 -30.20 4.08 -6.93
CA ALA A 216 -29.68 4.64 -5.68
C ALA A 216 -30.55 4.26 -4.46
N GLU A 217 -31.88 4.29 -4.62
CA GLU A 217 -32.82 3.89 -3.57
C GLU A 217 -32.74 2.38 -3.29
N LEU A 218 -32.60 1.56 -4.34
CA LEU A 218 -32.42 0.11 -4.19
C LEU A 218 -31.12 -0.23 -3.45
N GLU A 219 -30.04 0.49 -3.74
CA GLU A 219 -28.77 0.33 -3.04
C GLU A 219 -28.87 0.74 -1.56
N GLU A 220 -29.58 1.82 -1.25
CA GLU A 220 -29.85 2.23 0.13
C GLU A 220 -30.67 1.16 0.89
N MET A 221 -31.71 0.61 0.25
CA MET A 221 -32.49 -0.50 0.81
C MET A 221 -31.61 -1.73 1.04
N LYS A 222 -30.70 -2.05 0.12
CA LYS A 222 -29.75 -3.14 0.29
C LYS A 222 -28.86 -2.94 1.51
N GLN A 223 -28.27 -1.77 1.68
CA GLN A 223 -27.42 -1.47 2.82
C GLN A 223 -28.16 -1.60 4.16
N ARG A 224 -29.46 -1.28 4.18
CA ARG A 224 -30.29 -1.30 5.39
C ARG A 224 -30.90 -2.67 5.71
N GLU A 225 -31.37 -3.40 4.69
CA GLU A 225 -32.28 -4.54 4.88
C GLU A 225 -31.65 -5.89 4.53
N PHE A 226 -30.60 -5.92 3.72
CA PHE A 226 -30.06 -7.17 3.17
C PHE A 226 -29.65 -8.18 4.25
N ALA A 227 -28.93 -7.73 5.29
CA ALA A 227 -28.50 -8.62 6.37
C ALA A 227 -29.68 -9.24 7.14
N GLY A 228 -30.74 -8.45 7.39
CA GLY A 228 -31.96 -8.93 8.04
C GLY A 228 -32.74 -9.90 7.15
N TRP A 229 -32.89 -9.57 5.88
CA TRP A 229 -33.52 -10.43 4.88
C TRP A 229 -32.78 -11.76 4.71
N MET A 230 -31.44 -11.75 4.68
CA MET A 230 -30.63 -12.97 4.61
C MET A 230 -30.90 -13.90 5.79
N PHE A 231 -31.01 -13.33 7.00
CA PHE A 231 -31.29 -14.12 8.20
C PHE A 231 -32.66 -14.79 8.13
N THR A 232 -33.70 -14.07 7.70
CA THR A 232 -35.06 -14.62 7.57
C THR A 232 -35.13 -15.64 6.44
N TYR A 233 -34.49 -15.37 5.30
CA TYR A 233 -34.41 -16.25 4.14
C TYR A 233 -33.78 -17.61 4.49
N VAL A 234 -32.61 -17.61 5.12
CA VAL A 234 -31.92 -18.83 5.56
C VAL A 234 -32.73 -19.58 6.62
N SER A 235 -33.36 -18.85 7.55
CA SER A 235 -34.22 -19.45 8.59
C SER A 235 -35.43 -20.17 7.98
N ALA A 236 -36.05 -19.61 6.94
CA ALA A 236 -37.15 -20.23 6.21
C ALA A 236 -36.69 -21.50 5.47
N LEU A 237 -35.55 -21.44 4.78
CA LEU A 237 -34.97 -22.61 4.10
C LEU A 237 -34.64 -23.75 5.06
N ASN A 238 -34.09 -23.45 6.23
CA ASN A 238 -33.79 -24.47 7.25
C ASN A 238 -35.07 -25.13 7.79
N LYS A 239 -36.14 -24.36 8.01
CA LYS A 239 -37.44 -24.92 8.41
C LYS A 239 -37.99 -25.87 7.35
N LEU A 240 -37.93 -25.48 6.06
CA LEU A 240 -38.35 -26.33 4.94
C LEU A 240 -37.51 -27.60 4.84
N LYS A 241 -36.19 -27.50 4.97
CA LYS A 241 -35.28 -28.64 4.94
C LYS A 241 -35.58 -29.64 6.06
N ASN A 242 -35.84 -29.15 7.27
CA ASN A 242 -36.21 -30.01 8.40
C ASN A 242 -37.58 -30.67 8.20
N HIS A 243 -38.55 -29.94 7.66
CA HIS A 243 -39.86 -30.52 7.35
C HIS A 243 -39.75 -31.63 6.28
N LEU A 244 -38.93 -31.43 5.25
CA LEU A 244 -38.71 -32.43 4.21
C LEU A 244 -37.93 -33.64 4.72
N SER A 245 -36.91 -33.45 5.57
CA SER A 245 -36.15 -34.56 6.15
C SER A 245 -36.98 -35.44 7.10
N HIS A 246 -38.04 -34.90 7.71
CA HIS A 246 -39.02 -35.66 8.46
C HIS A 246 -40.00 -36.45 7.57
N ILE A 247 -40.32 -35.96 6.37
CA ILE A 247 -41.19 -36.66 5.42
C ILE A 247 -40.48 -37.87 4.79
N TYR A 248 -39.19 -37.77 4.49
CA TYR A 248 -38.40 -38.81 3.82
C TYR A 248 -37.69 -39.79 4.79
N ARG A 249 -38.06 -39.81 6.08
CA ARG A 249 -37.53 -40.75 7.09
C ARG A 249 -38.51 -41.86 7.51
N ASN A 250 -39.63 -42.03 6.80
CA ASN A 250 -40.53 -43.18 6.92
C ASN A 250 -40.38 -44.12 5.72
#